data_AF-A0A7M7P269-F1
#
_entry.id   AF-A0A7M7P269-F1
#
_cell.length_a   1.000
_cell.length_b   1.000
_cell.length_c   1.000
_cell.angle_alpha   90.00
_cell.angle_beta   90.00
_cell.angle_gamma   90.00
#
_symmetry.space_group_name_H-M   'P 1'
#
loop_
_entity.id
_entity.type
_entity.pdbx_description
1 polymer ?
#
loop_
_entity_poly.entity_id
_entity_poly.type
_entity_poly.pdbx_seq_one_letter_code
_entity_poly.pdbx_strand_id
1 'polypeptide(L)'
;MTSMIKYILQVFLSIATICSGVKAQGLNPDRGVNFHLRAMCAPYQLEVAKSGHSCNSQVIDEVHDYAENVHLEGYNRELVEEYLNFAKTGQLCYGEGLTIYKVVGDCDCMSKVCDRYNPKKVDYCKSKSK
;
A
#
# COMPACT_ATOMS: atom_id res chain seq x y z
N MET A 1 -32.99 -55.79 0.55
CA MET A 1 -32.04 -54.89 -0.13
C MET A 1 -32.63 -53.48 -0.17
N THR A 2 -32.63 -52.77 0.97
CA THR A 2 -33.32 -51.47 1.11
C THR A 2 -32.77 -50.66 2.28
N SER A 3 -31.45 -50.73 2.54
CA SER A 3 -30.86 -50.03 3.69
C SER A 3 -29.47 -49.43 3.44
N MET A 4 -29.14 -49.09 2.19
CA MET A 4 -27.87 -48.40 1.85
C MET A 4 -28.05 -47.17 0.96
N ILE A 5 -29.29 -46.68 0.76
CA ILE A 5 -29.58 -45.50 -0.10
C ILE A 5 -30.11 -44.33 0.75
N LYS A 6 -29.79 -44.27 2.05
CA LYS A 6 -30.15 -43.13 2.91
C LYS A 6 -28.97 -42.31 3.43
N TYR A 7 -27.74 -42.81 3.31
CA TYR A 7 -26.56 -42.16 3.89
C TYR A 7 -25.77 -41.27 2.92
N ILE A 8 -26.08 -41.28 1.62
CA ILE A 8 -25.36 -40.46 0.62
C ILE A 8 -26.01 -39.07 0.43
N LEU A 9 -27.24 -38.87 0.92
CA LEU A 9 -28.01 -37.65 0.71
C LEU A 9 -28.11 -36.74 1.95
N GLN A 10 -27.23 -36.90 2.94
CA GLN A 10 -27.17 -36.03 4.13
C GLN A 10 -25.79 -35.39 4.38
N VAL A 11 -24.82 -35.57 3.47
CA VAL A 11 -23.49 -34.94 3.60
C VAL A 11 -23.37 -33.65 2.77
N PHE A 12 -24.35 -33.35 1.91
CA PHE A 12 -24.30 -32.20 1.00
C PHE A 12 -25.03 -30.93 1.50
N LEU A 13 -25.53 -30.92 2.73
CA LEU A 13 -26.30 -29.79 3.28
C LEU A 13 -25.61 -29.09 4.47
N SER A 14 -24.30 -28.87 4.39
CA SER A 14 -23.57 -28.14 5.44
C SER A 14 -22.49 -27.16 4.96
N ILE A 15 -22.48 -26.76 3.69
CA ILE A 15 -21.55 -25.73 3.18
C ILE A 15 -22.30 -24.56 2.53
N ALA A 16 -23.52 -24.28 3.00
CA ALA A 16 -24.18 -23.03 2.73
C ALA A 16 -24.22 -22.24 4.03
N THR A 17 -23.63 -21.04 3.99
CA THR A 17 -23.81 -19.95 4.99
C THR A 17 -22.81 -19.91 6.15
N ILE A 18 -21.54 -19.62 5.83
CA ILE A 18 -20.73 -18.70 6.65
C ILE A 18 -20.15 -17.63 5.71
N CYS A 19 -21.04 -16.91 5.03
CA CYS A 19 -20.75 -15.57 4.50
C CYS A 19 -21.64 -14.56 5.22
N SER A 20 -21.77 -14.70 6.54
CA SER A 20 -22.30 -13.62 7.37
C SER A 20 -21.14 -12.65 7.60
N GLY A 21 -21.26 -11.51 6.91
CA GLY A 21 -20.23 -10.50 6.77
C GLY A 21 -19.38 -10.29 8.01
N VAL A 22 -18.07 -10.44 7.80
CA VAL A 22 -17.15 -9.46 8.36
C VAL A 22 -17.64 -8.12 7.83
N LYS A 23 -18.49 -7.44 8.60
CA LYS A 23 -18.66 -5.99 8.47
C LYS A 23 -17.24 -5.47 8.58
N ALA A 24 -16.68 -5.03 7.46
CA ALA A 24 -15.42 -4.32 7.42
C ALA A 24 -15.54 -3.20 8.45
N GLN A 25 -14.93 -3.40 9.60
CA GLN A 25 -14.81 -2.39 10.63
C GLN A 25 -13.92 -1.30 10.02
N GLY A 26 -14.52 -0.16 9.71
CA GLY A 26 -13.81 1.09 9.43
C GLY A 26 -13.12 1.17 8.06
N LEU A 27 -13.88 1.34 6.99
CA LEU A 27 -13.39 2.15 5.85
C LEU A 27 -13.38 3.61 6.31
N ASN A 28 -12.33 3.99 7.03
CA ASN A 28 -12.04 5.38 7.34
C ASN A 28 -11.70 6.07 6.00
N PRO A 29 -12.39 7.17 5.61
CA PRO A 29 -12.08 7.90 4.38
C PRO A 29 -10.68 8.54 4.39
N ASP A 30 -9.99 8.51 5.52
CA ASP A 30 -8.64 9.01 5.71
C ASP A 30 -7.61 7.88 5.54
N ARG A 31 -7.42 7.43 4.29
CA ARG A 31 -6.46 6.37 3.97
C ARG A 31 -5.03 6.94 4.13
N GLY A 32 -4.40 6.79 5.30
CA GLY A 32 -3.15 7.49 5.67
C GLY A 32 -1.91 7.27 4.76
N VAL A 33 -0.81 7.97 5.06
CA VAL A 33 0.45 8.09 4.25
C VAL A 33 0.77 6.89 3.36
N ASN A 34 0.93 5.71 3.97
CA ASN A 34 1.34 4.50 3.26
C ASN A 34 0.35 4.06 2.18
N PHE A 35 -0.95 4.33 2.33
CA PHE A 35 -1.96 3.96 1.34
C PHE A 35 -1.76 4.74 0.04
N HIS A 36 -1.68 6.08 0.13
CA HIS A 36 -1.51 6.93 -1.06
C HIS A 36 -0.17 6.72 -1.74
N LEU A 37 0.92 6.56 -0.98
CA LEU A 37 2.24 6.27 -1.56
C LEU A 37 2.27 4.89 -2.25
N ARG A 38 1.59 3.88 -1.70
CA ARG A 38 1.54 2.54 -2.31
C ARG A 38 0.76 2.50 -3.62
N ALA A 39 -0.23 3.38 -3.79
CA ALA A 39 -0.94 3.49 -5.07
C ALA A 39 0.05 3.72 -6.22
N MET A 40 1.10 4.51 -5.99
CA MET A 40 2.10 4.84 -7.01
C MET A 40 3.13 3.75 -7.31
N CYS A 41 3.10 2.58 -6.66
CA CYS A 41 4.19 1.63 -6.82
C CYS A 41 4.30 1.01 -8.22
N ALA A 42 3.18 0.78 -8.90
CA ALA A 42 3.21 0.28 -10.27
C ALA A 42 3.85 1.29 -11.24
N PRO A 43 3.40 2.57 -11.32
CA PRO A 43 4.08 3.56 -12.15
C PRO A 43 5.53 3.80 -11.72
N TYR A 44 5.81 3.85 -10.42
CA TYR A 44 7.17 4.03 -9.92
C TYR A 44 8.14 2.95 -10.41
N GLN A 45 7.75 1.68 -10.32
CA GLN A 45 8.58 0.58 -10.82
C GLN A 45 8.79 0.64 -12.34
N LEU A 46 7.79 1.12 -13.09
CA LEU A 46 7.88 1.28 -14.54
C LEU A 46 8.87 2.40 -14.92
N GLU A 47 8.72 3.59 -14.35
CA GLU A 47 9.57 4.73 -14.69
C GLU A 47 11.01 4.53 -14.20
N VAL A 48 11.22 3.97 -13.01
CA VAL A 48 12.57 3.59 -12.54
C VAL A 48 13.24 2.61 -13.50
N ALA A 49 12.50 1.63 -14.04
CA ALA A 49 13.06 0.69 -15.01
C ALA A 49 13.43 1.39 -16.34
N LYS A 50 12.62 2.33 -16.83
CA LYS A 50 12.92 3.12 -18.03
C LYS A 50 14.14 4.03 -17.83
N SER A 51 14.34 4.55 -16.63
CA SER A 51 15.48 5.40 -16.26
C SER A 51 16.73 4.61 -15.84
N GLY A 52 16.84 3.34 -16.23
CA GLY A 52 18.04 2.53 -15.95
C GLY A 52 18.21 2.17 -14.47
N HIS A 53 17.10 1.92 -13.76
CA HIS A 53 17.04 1.60 -12.33
C HIS A 53 17.47 2.73 -11.39
N SER A 54 17.46 3.97 -11.88
CA SER A 54 17.72 5.16 -11.07
C SER A 54 16.43 5.93 -10.78
N CYS A 55 16.37 6.55 -9.61
CA CYS A 55 15.32 7.50 -9.25
C CYS A 55 15.92 8.90 -9.12
N ASN A 56 15.22 9.88 -9.67
CA ASN A 56 15.48 11.32 -9.51
C ASN A 56 14.13 12.07 -9.52
N SER A 57 14.16 13.40 -9.42
CA SER A 57 12.93 14.21 -9.41
C SER A 57 12.10 14.03 -10.69
N GLN A 58 12.73 13.92 -11.86
CA GLN A 58 12.02 13.72 -13.12
C GLN A 58 11.24 12.40 -13.13
N VAL A 59 11.81 11.32 -12.58
CA VAL A 59 11.10 10.03 -12.43
C VAL A 59 9.86 10.18 -11.55
N ILE A 60 9.96 10.95 -10.46
CA ILE A 60 8.81 11.20 -9.58
C ILE A 60 7.71 11.98 -10.33
N ASP A 61 8.08 12.99 -11.12
CA ASP A 61 7.14 13.76 -11.94
C ASP A 61 6.43 12.85 -12.98
N GLU A 62 7.18 12.00 -13.68
CA GLU A 62 6.64 11.04 -14.66
C GLU A 62 5.69 10.02 -14.00
N VAL A 63 5.95 9.64 -12.74
CA VAL A 63 5.06 8.78 -11.96
C VAL A 63 3.73 9.46 -11.63
N HIS A 64 3.77 10.75 -11.26
CA HIS A 64 2.57 11.55 -11.04
C HIS A 64 1.75 11.68 -12.33
N ASP A 65 2.41 12.03 -13.43
CA ASP A 65 1.78 12.17 -14.74
C ASP A 65 1.13 10.85 -15.17
N TYR A 66 1.81 9.71 -14.97
CA TYR A 66 1.22 8.41 -15.25
C TYR A 66 -0.03 8.16 -14.40
N ALA A 67 0.06 8.35 -13.08
CA ALA A 67 -1.03 8.06 -12.15
C ALA A 67 -2.29 8.88 -12.46
N GLU A 68 -2.11 10.12 -12.91
CA GLU A 68 -3.19 11.01 -13.35
C GLU A 68 -3.83 10.55 -14.65
N ASN A 69 -3.00 10.27 -15.65
CA ASN A 69 -3.47 9.84 -16.96
C ASN A 69 -4.33 8.56 -16.87
N VAL A 70 -3.98 7.63 -15.98
CA VAL A 70 -4.72 6.37 -15.81
C VAL A 70 -5.79 6.42 -14.71
N HIS A 71 -6.00 7.57 -14.05
CA HIS A 71 -6.95 7.75 -12.95
C HIS A 71 -6.80 6.69 -11.85
N LEU A 72 -5.56 6.50 -11.39
CA LEU A 72 -5.18 5.41 -10.51
C LEU A 72 -5.98 5.43 -9.20
N GLU A 73 -6.62 4.32 -8.84
CA GLU A 73 -7.42 4.26 -7.62
C GLU A 73 -6.55 4.52 -6.39
N GLY A 74 -6.99 5.44 -5.54
CA GLY A 74 -6.30 5.79 -4.31
C GLY A 74 -5.12 6.73 -4.49
N TYR A 75 -4.77 7.09 -5.72
CA TYR A 75 -3.88 8.22 -5.96
C TYR A 75 -4.63 9.54 -5.70
N ASN A 76 -3.96 10.45 -5.00
CA ASN A 76 -4.35 11.84 -4.84
C ASN A 76 -3.05 12.65 -4.93
N ARG A 77 -2.92 13.50 -5.96
CA ARG A 77 -1.69 14.27 -6.21
C ARG A 77 -1.27 15.05 -4.98
N GLU A 78 -2.19 15.86 -4.43
CA GLU A 78 -1.91 16.79 -3.35
C GLU A 78 -1.38 16.04 -2.11
N LEU A 79 -2.03 14.95 -1.72
CA LEU A 79 -1.60 14.15 -0.57
C LEU A 79 -0.25 13.47 -0.81
N VAL A 80 -0.04 12.91 -1.99
CA VAL A 80 1.24 12.29 -2.33
C VAL A 80 2.37 13.32 -2.30
N GLU A 81 2.20 14.47 -2.95
CA GLU A 81 3.19 15.55 -2.97
C GLU A 81 3.50 16.04 -1.56
N GLU A 82 2.48 16.21 -0.72
CA GLU A 82 2.63 16.56 0.68
C GLU A 82 3.47 15.50 1.43
N TYR A 83 3.18 14.22 1.26
CA TYR A 83 3.95 13.15 1.91
C TYR A 83 5.39 13.05 1.40
N LEU A 84 5.63 13.24 0.11
CA LEU A 84 6.98 13.31 -0.43
C LEU A 84 7.73 14.55 0.08
N ASN A 85 7.05 15.67 0.32
CA ASN A 85 7.64 16.83 0.98
C ASN A 85 7.98 16.55 2.45
N PHE A 86 7.13 15.84 3.19
CA PHE A 86 7.46 15.36 4.53
C PHE A 86 8.64 14.39 4.56
N ALA A 87 8.82 13.57 3.51
CA ALA A 87 10.01 12.76 3.36
C ALA A 87 11.26 13.63 3.14
N LYS A 88 11.18 14.69 2.31
CA LYS A 88 12.31 15.62 2.09
C LYS A 88 12.79 16.29 3.38
N THR A 89 11.88 16.57 4.31
CA THR A 89 12.18 17.19 5.61
C THR A 89 12.46 16.17 6.74
N GLY A 90 12.43 14.86 6.45
CA GLY A 90 12.70 13.81 7.44
C GLY A 90 11.61 13.65 8.50
N GLN A 91 10.37 14.01 8.18
CA GLN A 91 9.19 13.87 9.03
C GLN A 91 8.50 12.51 8.89
N LEU A 92 8.86 11.73 7.86
CA LEU A 92 8.40 10.36 7.66
C LEU A 92 9.42 9.33 8.19
N CYS A 93 8.91 8.22 8.67
CA CYS A 93 9.68 7.14 9.27
C CYS A 93 9.13 5.77 8.86
N TYR A 94 9.96 4.74 8.96
CA TYR A 94 9.55 3.35 8.96
C TYR A 94 10.20 2.57 10.11
N GLY A 95 9.57 1.47 10.52
CA GLY A 95 10.12 0.56 11.53
C GLY A 95 10.80 -0.64 10.89
N GLU A 96 11.90 -1.09 11.49
CA GLU A 96 12.54 -2.37 11.18
C GLU A 96 13.08 -3.00 12.48
N GLY A 97 12.46 -4.11 12.89
CA GLY A 97 12.66 -4.69 14.21
C GLY A 97 12.20 -3.74 15.31
N LEU A 98 13.11 -3.41 16.23
CA LEU A 98 12.88 -2.45 17.34
C LEU A 98 13.35 -1.03 17.02
N THR A 99 13.86 -0.80 15.82
CA THR A 99 14.44 0.48 15.40
C THR A 99 13.49 1.23 14.49
N ILE A 100 13.44 2.55 14.65
CA ILE A 100 12.71 3.48 13.76
C ILE A 100 13.76 4.25 12.96
N TYR A 101 13.61 4.23 11.65
CA TYR A 101 14.48 4.93 10.70
C TYR A 101 13.71 6.08 10.06
N LYS A 102 14.37 7.23 9.91
CA LYS A 102 13.83 8.34 9.13
C LYS A 102 13.94 8.02 7.64
N VAL A 103 12.93 8.43 6.90
CA VAL A 103 12.94 8.47 5.44
C VAL A 103 13.34 9.88 5.03
N VAL A 104 14.34 10.00 4.15
CA VAL A 104 14.84 11.31 3.71
C VAL A 104 14.88 11.37 2.19
N GLY A 105 14.03 12.21 1.63
CA GLY A 105 13.87 12.40 0.19
C GLY A 105 12.73 11.56 -0.40
N ASP A 106 12.23 12.06 -1.53
CA ASP A 106 11.17 11.47 -2.35
C ASP A 106 11.57 10.09 -2.91
N CYS A 107 12.75 9.99 -3.51
CA CYS A 107 13.25 8.73 -4.05
C CYS A 107 13.48 7.65 -2.98
N ASP A 108 14.03 8.02 -1.81
CA ASP A 108 14.18 7.06 -0.71
C ASP A 108 12.80 6.60 -0.23
N CYS A 109 11.86 7.54 -0.03
CA CYS A 109 10.49 7.24 0.36
C CYS A 109 9.82 6.22 -0.57
N MET A 110 9.82 6.52 -1.88
CA MET A 110 9.22 5.64 -2.87
C MET A 110 9.94 4.28 -2.96
N SER A 111 11.27 4.26 -2.89
CA SER A 111 12.03 3.01 -2.89
C SER A 111 11.66 2.11 -1.71
N LYS A 112 11.46 2.67 -0.51
CA LYS A 112 11.10 1.92 0.69
C LYS A 112 9.65 1.42 0.63
N VAL A 113 8.72 2.26 0.20
CA VAL A 113 7.30 1.88 0.08
C VAL A 113 7.09 0.82 -0.99
N CYS A 114 7.81 0.92 -2.11
CA CYS A 114 7.61 0.12 -3.31
C CYS A 114 8.65 -0.98 -3.53
N ASP A 115 9.48 -1.26 -2.52
CA ASP A 115 10.40 -2.39 -2.54
C ASP A 115 9.61 -3.70 -2.80
N ARG A 116 10.05 -4.45 -3.81
CA ARG A 116 9.36 -5.66 -4.26
C ARG A 116 9.42 -6.79 -3.22
N TYR A 117 10.49 -6.87 -2.44
CA TYR A 117 10.78 -7.99 -1.54
C TYR A 117 10.50 -7.64 -0.08
N ASN A 118 10.70 -6.38 0.31
CA ASN A 118 10.61 -5.90 1.68
C ASN A 118 9.99 -4.49 1.75
N PRO A 119 8.73 -4.31 1.28
CA PRO A 119 8.07 -3.01 1.29
C PRO A 119 7.90 -2.52 2.74
N LYS A 120 8.35 -1.30 3.00
CA LYS A 120 8.25 -0.67 4.32
C LYS A 120 6.94 0.08 4.45
N LYS A 121 6.31 -0.03 5.62
CA LYS A 121 5.20 0.85 5.99
C LYS A 121 5.78 2.18 6.43
N VAL A 122 5.71 3.18 5.55
CA VAL A 122 6.11 4.55 5.85
C VAL A 122 4.93 5.31 6.44
N ASP A 123 5.18 6.02 7.54
CA ASP A 123 4.19 6.84 8.23
C ASP A 123 4.89 8.05 8.86
N TYR A 124 4.14 8.96 9.47
CA TYR A 124 4.73 10.03 10.27
C TYR A 124 5.63 9.44 11.35
N CYS A 125 6.81 10.04 11.52
CA CYS A 125 7.62 9.78 12.71
C CYS A 125 6.75 10.12 13.93
N LYS A 126 6.44 9.14 14.79
CA LYS A 126 5.78 9.43 16.07
C LYS A 126 6.60 10.52 16.77
N SER A 127 6.02 11.70 16.98
CA SER A 127 6.54 12.57 18.02
C SER A 127 6.48 11.72 19.29
N LYS A 128 7.60 11.61 20.02
CA LYS A 128 7.55 10.94 21.31
C LYS A 128 6.50 11.70 22.11
N SER A 129 5.32 11.11 22.33
CA SER A 129 4.43 11.54 23.40
C SER A 129 5.29 11.52 24.66
N LYS A 130 5.58 12.72 25.18
CA LYS A 130 6.21 12.88 26.48
C LYS A 130 5.27 12.37 27.56
#